data_AF-A0A965GT78-F1
#
_entry.id   AF-A0A965GT78-F1
#
_cell.length_a   1.000
_cell.length_b   1.000
_cell.length_c   1.000
_cell.angle_alpha   90.00
_cell.angle_beta   90.00
_cell.angle_gamma   90.00
#
_symmetry.space_group_name_H-M   'P 1'
#
loop_
_entity.id
_entity.type
_entity.pdbx_description
1 polymer ?
#
loop_
_entity_poly.entity_id
_entity_poly.type
_entity_poly.pdbx_seq_one_letter_code
_entity_poly.pdbx_strand_id
1 'polypeptide(L)' 'MGRGRQKAKNTKVARELKYFSPNTDLTALQAELATSSSDEPEYEDKWADLYPDEQDTTTDSSDSSDGGSGSAD' A
#
# COMPACT_ATOMS: atom_id res chain seq x y z
N MET A 1 3.70 -52.89 3.18
CA MET A 1 2.73 -52.45 4.23
C MET A 1 3.12 -51.13 4.95
N GLY A 2 3.89 -50.21 4.35
CA GLY A 2 4.36 -48.98 5.04
C GLY A 2 3.68 -47.65 4.67
N ARG A 3 2.89 -47.62 3.58
CA ARG A 3 2.38 -46.36 3.00
C ARG A 3 1.32 -45.65 3.86
N GLY A 4 0.48 -46.39 4.60
CA GLY A 4 -0.56 -45.79 5.46
C GLY A 4 0.03 -44.96 6.60
N ARG A 5 1.14 -45.41 7.19
CA ARG A 5 1.83 -44.68 8.27
C ARG A 5 2.50 -43.41 7.74
N GLN A 6 3.13 -43.49 6.57
CA GLN A 6 3.71 -42.30 5.91
C GLN A 6 2.63 -41.29 5.55
N LYS A 7 1.50 -41.73 4.98
CA LYS A 7 0.37 -40.84 4.66
C LYS A 7 -0.16 -40.12 5.90
N ALA A 8 -0.35 -40.84 7.00
CA ALA A 8 -0.78 -40.25 8.26
C ALA A 8 0.21 -39.22 8.81
N LYS A 9 1.52 -39.52 8.79
CA LYS A 9 2.57 -38.57 9.19
C LYS A 9 2.55 -37.31 8.31
N ASN A 10 2.45 -37.47 6.99
CA ASN A 10 2.44 -36.34 6.06
C ASN A 10 1.21 -35.46 6.25
N THR A 11 0.02 -36.04 6.48
CA THR A 11 -1.19 -35.25 6.75
C THR A 11 -1.08 -34.47 8.06
N LYS A 12 -0.44 -35.05 9.09
CA LYS A 12 -0.17 -34.36 10.35
C LYS A 12 0.75 -33.15 10.13
N VAL A 13 1.90 -33.37 9.46
CA VAL A 13 2.86 -32.29 9.13
C VAL A 13 2.22 -31.22 8.26
N ALA A 14 1.45 -31.59 7.24
CA ALA A 14 0.77 -30.64 6.38
C ALA A 14 -0.24 -29.77 7.14
N ARG A 15 -0.95 -30.36 8.12
CA ARG A 15 -1.87 -29.61 9.00
C ARG A 15 -1.09 -28.67 9.90
N GLU A 16 0.00 -29.15 10.52
CA GLU A 16 0.87 -28.31 11.33
C GLU A 16 1.36 -27.12 10.51
N LEU A 17 1.89 -27.34 9.30
CA LEU A 17 2.34 -26.26 8.41
C LEU A 17 1.21 -25.31 7.97
N LYS A 18 0.02 -25.82 7.67
CA LYS A 18 -1.11 -24.99 7.22
C LYS A 18 -1.60 -24.04 8.32
N TYR A 19 -1.58 -24.49 9.56
CA TYR A 19 -2.06 -23.73 10.72
C TYR A 19 -0.92 -23.24 11.61
N PHE A 20 0.33 -23.32 11.13
CA PHE A 20 1.49 -22.80 11.83
C PHE A 20 1.48 -21.28 11.69
N SER A 21 1.14 -20.61 12.78
CA SER A 21 1.47 -19.20 12.94
C SER A 21 2.79 -19.13 13.70
N PRO A 22 3.90 -18.67 13.09
CA PRO A 22 5.10 -18.40 13.85
C PRO A 22 4.81 -17.36 14.93
N ASN A 23 5.41 -17.53 16.11
CA ASN A 23 5.42 -16.48 17.11
C ASN A 23 6.40 -15.41 16.63
N THR A 24 5.89 -14.25 16.27
CA THR A 24 6.71 -13.09 15.91
C THR A 24 7.17 -12.39 17.17
N ASP A 25 8.48 -12.12 17.27
CA ASP A 25 9.00 -11.27 18.33
C ASP A 25 8.68 -9.80 17.99
N LEU A 26 7.58 -9.32 18.53
CA LEU A 26 7.12 -7.95 18.32
C LEU A 26 8.09 -6.91 18.90
N THR A 27 8.88 -7.28 19.91
CA THR A 27 9.82 -6.35 20.57
C THR A 27 11.02 -6.08 19.69
N ALA A 28 11.58 -7.13 19.07
CA ALA A 28 12.66 -7.00 18.09
C ALA A 28 12.20 -6.20 16.86
N LEU A 29 11.01 -6.48 16.34
CA LEU A 29 10.43 -5.78 15.19
C LEU A 29 10.22 -4.28 15.48
N GLN A 30 9.74 -3.94 16.66
CA GLN A 30 9.58 -2.53 17.06
C GLN A 30 10.92 -1.80 17.12
N ALA A 31 11.98 -2.44 17.63
CA ALA A 31 13.30 -1.84 17.71
C ALA A 31 13.90 -1.56 16.31
N GLU A 32 13.72 -2.48 15.37
CA GLU A 32 14.14 -2.30 13.98
C GLU A 32 13.41 -1.13 13.31
N LEU A 33 12.07 -1.08 13.45
CA LEU A 33 11.23 0.01 12.92
C LEU A 33 11.57 1.38 13.52
N ALA A 34 11.79 1.45 14.83
CA ALA A 34 12.16 2.69 15.51
C ALA A 34 13.53 3.21 15.04
N THR A 35 14.43 2.30 14.64
CA THR A 35 15.75 2.66 14.11
C THR A 35 15.64 3.09 12.64
N SER A 36 14.81 2.43 11.83
CA SER A 36 14.64 2.76 10.40
C SER A 36 13.94 4.11 10.14
N SER A 37 13.09 4.60 11.07
CA SER A 37 12.42 5.90 10.90
C SER A 37 13.36 7.11 10.88
N SER A 38 14.62 6.97 11.33
CA SER A 38 15.59 8.08 11.34
C SER A 38 16.37 8.22 10.04
N ASP A 39 16.40 7.17 9.21
CA ASP A 39 17.14 7.10 7.94
C ASP A 39 16.20 6.68 6.79
N GLU A 40 14.98 7.22 6.75
CA GLU A 40 14.05 6.97 5.63
C GLU A 40 14.62 7.62 4.35
N PRO A 41 15.02 6.83 3.33
CA PRO A 41 15.32 7.40 2.03
C PRO A 41 14.04 8.01 1.45
N GLU A 42 14.18 9.14 0.74
CA GLU A 42 13.06 9.75 0.01
C GLU A 42 12.46 8.71 -0.94
N TYR A 43 11.24 8.25 -0.62
CA TYR A 43 10.54 7.23 -1.41
C TYR A 43 10.03 7.89 -2.70
N GLU A 44 10.79 7.76 -3.78
CA GLU A 44 10.33 8.10 -5.12
C GLU A 44 9.38 7.00 -5.64
N ASP A 45 8.10 7.33 -5.78
CA ASP A 45 7.13 6.44 -6.40
C ASP A 45 7.34 6.41 -7.92
N LYS A 46 8.03 5.35 -8.38
CA LYS A 46 8.37 5.10 -9.78
C LYS A 46 7.16 4.97 -10.71
N TRP A 47 5.96 4.85 -10.15
CA TRP A 47 4.71 4.67 -10.90
C TRP A 47 3.81 5.90 -10.84
N ALA A 48 4.19 6.95 -10.10
CA ALA A 48 3.43 8.19 -10.02
C ALA A 48 3.18 8.82 -11.41
N ASP A 49 4.18 8.75 -12.31
CA ASP A 49 4.06 9.28 -13.67
C ASP A 49 3.13 8.45 -14.59
N LEU A 50 2.85 7.18 -14.24
CA LEU A 50 1.98 6.31 -15.04
C LEU A 50 0.49 6.50 -14.74
N TYR A 51 0.18 7.06 -13.57
CA TYR A 51 -1.18 7.37 -13.15
C TYR A 51 -1.23 8.83 -12.70
N PRO A 52 -1.28 9.79 -13.65
CA PRO A 52 -1.57 11.17 -13.28
C PRO A 52 -2.92 11.17 -12.56
N ASP A 53 -2.93 11.59 -11.30
CA ASP A 53 -4.16 11.74 -10.54
C ASP A 53 -5.12 12.60 -11.37
N GLU A 54 -6.28 12.05 -11.73
CA GLU A 54 -7.32 12.71 -12.55
C GLU A 54 -7.96 13.94 -11.86
N GLN A 55 -7.32 14.50 -10.82
CA GLN A 55 -7.82 15.59 -9.98
C GLN A 55 -7.20 16.97 -10.28
N ASP A 56 -6.26 17.11 -11.22
CA ASP A 56 -5.63 18.40 -11.55
C ASP A 56 -6.40 19.27 -12.57
N THR A 57 -7.72 19.08 -12.73
CA THR A 57 -8.52 19.87 -13.70
C THR A 57 -9.51 20.85 -13.06
N THR A 58 -9.36 21.20 -11.77
CA THR A 58 -10.30 22.14 -11.10
C THR A 58 -9.65 23.46 -10.69
N THR A 59 -8.38 23.71 -11.00
CA THR A 59 -7.71 25.00 -10.69
C THR A 59 -7.29 25.74 -11.95
N ASP A 60 -8.27 26.15 -12.77
CA ASP A 60 -8.19 27.38 -13.58
C ASP A 60 -9.57 27.71 -14.19
N SER A 61 -10.51 28.17 -13.35
CA SER A 61 -11.68 28.90 -13.85
C SER A 61 -12.12 29.92 -12.82
N SER A 62 -11.16 30.70 -12.34
CA SER A 62 -11.41 31.94 -11.62
C SER A 62 -10.71 33.06 -12.37
N ASP A 63 -11.49 34.05 -12.79
CA ASP A 63 -11.10 35.35 -13.32
C ASP A 63 -11.16 35.55 -14.84
N SER A 64 -12.35 35.94 -15.30
CA SER A 64 -12.48 37.02 -16.28
C SER A 64 -13.75 37.80 -15.97
N SER A 65 -13.62 38.71 -15.02
CA SER A 65 -14.51 39.87 -14.93
C SER A 65 -14.11 40.85 -16.03
N ASP A 66 -14.98 41.18 -16.98
CA ASP A 66 -14.92 42.49 -17.63
C ASP A 66 -16.30 42.95 -18.10
N GLY A 67 -16.64 44.18 -17.72
CA GLY A 67 -17.94 44.79 -17.90
C GLY A 67 -18.15 45.32 -19.32
N GLY A 68 -19.40 45.30 -19.77
CA GLY A 68 -19.78 45.87 -21.06
C GLY A 68 -21.21 46.40 -21.04
N SER A 69 -21.34 47.68 -20.73
CA SER A 69 -22.52 48.53 -20.91
C SER A 69 -23.08 48.52 -22.34
N GLY A 70 -24.40 48.64 -22.50
CA GLY A 70 -25.06 49.10 -23.74
C GLY A 70 -26.56 48.78 -23.73
N SER A 71 -27.48 49.69 -23.42
CA SER A 71 -27.96 50.84 -24.22
C SER A 71 -29.07 50.45 -25.23
N ALA A 72 -30.25 51.05 -25.04
CA ALA A 72 -31.39 51.31 -25.97
C ALA A 72 -32.07 50.08 -26.62
N ASP A 73 -33.38 50.00 -26.85
CA ASP A 73 -34.45 50.97 -27.15
C ASP A 73 -35.81 50.40 -26.70
#